data_AF-A0AAV3PKI7-F1
#
_entry.id   AF-A0AAV3PKI7-F1
#
_cell.length_a   1.000
_cell.length_b   1.000
_cell.length_c   1.000
_cell.angle_alpha   90.00
_cell.angle_beta   90.00
_cell.angle_gamma   90.00
#
_symmetry.space_group_name_H-M   'P 1'
#
loop_
_entity.id
_entity.type
_entity.pdbx_description
1 polymer ?
#
loop_
_entity_poly.entity_id
_entity_poly.type
_entity_poly.pdbx_seq_one_letter_code
_entity_poly.pdbx_strand_id
1 'polypeptide(L)'
;MFELWEMKSGKTLEKTYIPELELLEMIKNSTIPDNIFLSVCYSVAIKGDYMNYDIDPGTGVDASKRYPRVKYTSVEGYFDQVLLTGTASSA
;
A
#
# COMPACT_ATOMS: atom_id res chain seq x y z
N MET A 1 4.67 0.10 -8.34
CA MET A 1 4.82 1.07 -7.23
C MET A 1 6.26 1.51 -7.03
N PHE A 2 7.19 0.59 -6.74
CA PHE A 2 8.61 0.93 -6.54
C PHE A 2 9.25 1.65 -7.73
N GLU A 3 9.07 1.15 -8.96
CA GLU A 3 9.63 1.78 -10.16
C GLU A 3 9.16 3.24 -10.33
N LEU A 4 7.88 3.52 -10.07
CA LEU A 4 7.31 4.86 -10.13
C LEU A 4 7.94 5.79 -9.09
N TRP A 5 8.17 5.27 -7.87
CA TRP A 5 8.85 6.01 -6.82
C TRP A 5 10.31 6.30 -7.19
N GLU A 6 11.05 5.28 -7.63
CA GLU A 6 12.46 5.41 -8.00
C GLU A 6 12.64 6.40 -9.15
N MET A 7 11.76 6.34 -10.17
CA MET A 7 11.74 7.28 -11.28
C MET A 7 11.47 8.71 -10.82
N LYS A 8 10.45 8.96 -9.98
CA LYS A 8 10.09 10.33 -9.55
C LYS A 8 11.05 10.92 -8.52
N SER A 9 11.58 10.09 -7.62
CA SER A 9 12.52 10.54 -6.58
C SER A 9 13.96 10.66 -7.09
N GLY A 10 14.29 10.03 -8.22
CA GLY A 10 15.66 9.93 -8.74
C GLY A 10 16.58 9.06 -7.87
N LYS A 11 16.02 8.29 -6.93
CA LYS A 11 16.76 7.43 -6.01
C LYS A 11 16.44 5.97 -6.29
N THR A 12 17.48 5.13 -6.31
CA THR A 12 17.29 3.68 -6.31
C THR A 12 17.02 3.20 -4.88
N LEU A 13 16.01 2.36 -4.71
CA LEU A 13 15.69 1.75 -3.42
C LEU A 13 16.52 0.50 -3.22
N GLU A 14 17.12 0.36 -2.04
CA GLU A 14 17.59 -0.94 -1.57
C GLU A 14 16.36 -1.79 -1.20
N LYS A 15 16.23 -2.96 -1.80
CA LYS A 15 15.06 -3.82 -1.66
C LYS A 15 15.47 -5.11 -0.94
N THR A 16 14.88 -5.34 0.23
CA THR A 16 15.02 -6.61 0.95
C THR A 16 13.77 -7.45 0.71
N TYR A 17 13.98 -8.70 0.35
CA TYR A 17 12.90 -9.68 0.21
C TYR A 17 12.72 -10.45 1.52
N ILE A 18 11.49 -10.49 2.03
CA ILE A 18 11.12 -11.29 3.20
C ILE A 18 10.22 -12.43 2.71
N PRO A 19 10.63 -13.70 2.87
CA PRO A 19 9.79 -14.86 2.57
C PRO A 19 8.50 -14.88 3.38
N GLU A 20 7.42 -15.40 2.80
CA GLU A 20 6.11 -15.47 3.47
C GLU A 20 6.17 -16.18 4.82
N LEU A 21 6.90 -17.31 4.91
CA LEU A 21 7.05 -18.08 6.14
C LEU A 21 7.76 -17.27 7.24
N GLU A 22 8.79 -16.52 6.88
CA GLU A 22 9.52 -15.66 7.82
C GLU A 22 8.60 -14.55 8.35
N LEU A 23 7.81 -13.91 7.48
CA LEU A 23 6.83 -12.92 7.90
C LEU A 23 5.78 -13.51 8.87
N LEU A 24 5.32 -14.74 8.62
CA LEU A 24 4.38 -15.43 9.52
C LEU A 24 5.00 -15.72 10.89
N GLU A 25 6.28 -16.05 10.94
CA GLU A 25 7.01 -16.21 12.20
C GLU A 25 7.17 -14.86 12.92
N MET A 26 7.49 -13.78 12.20
CA MET A 26 7.54 -12.43 12.75
C MET A 26 6.20 -12.05 13.39
N ILE A 27 5.07 -12.27 12.70
CA ILE A 27 3.73 -11.99 13.24
C ILE A 27 3.49 -12.73 14.56
N LYS A 28 3.84 -14.03 14.63
CA LYS A 28 3.64 -14.85 15.82
C LYS A 28 4.50 -14.39 17.01
N ASN A 29 5.70 -13.90 16.73
CA ASN A 29 6.68 -13.54 17.74
C ASN A 29 6.60 -12.06 18.16
N SER A 30 5.93 -11.21 17.39
CA SER A 30 5.71 -9.80 17.70
C SER A 30 4.63 -9.60 18.76
N THR A 31 4.76 -8.52 19.53
CA THR A 31 3.77 -8.08 20.52
C THR A 31 2.78 -7.08 19.91
N ILE A 32 1.74 -6.72 20.66
CA ILE A 32 0.82 -5.65 20.26
C ILE A 32 1.55 -4.30 20.41
N PRO A 33 1.47 -3.40 19.41
CA PRO A 33 0.61 -3.46 18.22
C PRO A 33 1.27 -4.04 16.96
N ASP A 34 2.56 -4.37 17.00
CA ASP A 34 3.35 -4.75 15.81
C ASP A 34 2.81 -5.99 15.09
N ASN A 35 2.36 -7.00 15.84
CA ASN A 35 1.75 -8.20 15.23
C ASN A 35 0.47 -7.87 14.44
N ILE A 36 -0.30 -6.86 14.85
CA ILE A 36 -1.50 -6.39 14.14
C ILE A 36 -1.07 -5.73 12.84
N PHE A 37 -0.09 -4.82 12.87
CA PHE A 37 0.40 -4.16 11.66
C PHE A 37 0.98 -5.15 10.67
N LEU A 38 1.81 -6.10 11.13
CA LEU A 38 2.38 -7.15 10.29
C LEU A 38 1.28 -8.06 9.71
N SER A 39 0.24 -8.39 10.48
CA SER A 39 -0.90 -9.18 10.00
C SER A 39 -1.69 -8.45 8.89
N VAL A 40 -1.90 -7.14 9.05
CA VAL A 40 -2.55 -6.31 8.01
C VAL A 40 -1.68 -6.26 6.76
N CYS A 41 -0.37 -6.05 6.90
CA CYS A 41 0.57 -6.08 5.77
C CYS A 41 0.57 -7.44 5.05
N TYR A 42 0.50 -8.55 5.78
CA TYR A 42 0.39 -9.89 5.20
C TYR A 42 -0.91 -10.08 4.40
N SER A 43 -2.05 -9.71 4.98
CA SER A 43 -3.36 -9.79 4.31
C SER A 43 -3.38 -8.94 3.03
N VAL A 44 -2.86 -7.73 3.08
CA VAL A 44 -2.83 -6.81 1.93
C VAL A 44 -1.78 -7.23 0.90
N ALA A 45 -0.49 -7.32 1.27
CA ALA A 45 0.60 -7.45 0.32
C ALA A 45 0.84 -8.89 -0.17
N ILE A 46 0.48 -9.91 0.61
CA ILE A 46 0.74 -11.32 0.27
C ILE A 46 -0.54 -12.04 -0.15
N LYS A 47 -1.60 -11.96 0.64
CA LYS A 47 -2.88 -12.60 0.29
C LYS A 47 -3.72 -11.82 -0.72
N GLY A 48 -3.51 -10.50 -0.80
CA GLY A 48 -4.24 -9.65 -1.72
C GLY A 48 -5.72 -9.53 -1.37
N ASP A 49 -6.08 -9.62 -0.09
CA ASP A 49 -7.48 -9.71 0.38
C ASP A 49 -8.34 -8.47 0.02
N TYR A 50 -7.73 -7.40 -0.47
CA TYR A 50 -8.43 -6.19 -0.93
C TYR A 50 -8.76 -6.21 -2.43
N MET A 51 -8.25 -7.19 -3.20
CA MET A 51 -8.48 -7.32 -4.66
C MET A 51 -8.68 -8.76 -5.14
N ASN A 52 -8.70 -9.75 -4.26
CA ASN A 52 -8.81 -11.16 -4.63
C ASN A 52 -10.25 -11.66 -4.84
N TYR A 53 -11.23 -10.75 -4.94
CA TYR A 53 -12.64 -11.06 -5.19
C TYR A 53 -13.29 -10.02 -6.11
N ASP A 54 -14.37 -10.44 -6.79
CA ASP A 54 -15.21 -9.56 -7.59
C ASP A 54 -16.29 -8.88 -6.74
N ILE A 55 -16.65 -7.65 -7.09
CA ILE A 55 -17.72 -6.92 -6.40
C ILE A 55 -19.07 -7.54 -6.76
N ASP A 56 -19.75 -8.12 -5.77
CA ASP A 56 -21.13 -8.58 -5.91
C ASP A 56 -22.09 -7.40 -6.09
N PRO A 57 -22.79 -7.27 -7.23
CA PRO A 57 -23.72 -6.17 -7.49
C PRO A 57 -24.91 -6.11 -6.52
N GLY A 58 -25.23 -7.21 -5.83
CA GLY A 58 -26.31 -7.27 -4.84
C GLY A 58 -25.95 -6.64 -3.49
N THR A 59 -24.66 -6.53 -3.18
CA THR A 59 -24.17 -6.10 -1.86
C THR A 59 -23.14 -4.98 -1.91
N GLY A 60 -22.52 -4.72 -3.06
CA GLY A 60 -21.46 -3.73 -3.23
C GLY A 60 -21.55 -2.96 -4.54
N VAL A 61 -20.92 -1.78 -4.55
CA VAL A 61 -20.76 -0.95 -5.75
C VAL A 61 -19.36 -0.34 -5.78
N ASP A 62 -18.80 -0.18 -6.98
CA ASP A 62 -17.56 0.55 -7.21
C ASP A 62 -17.84 2.06 -7.16
N ALA A 63 -17.26 2.76 -6.18
CA ALA A 63 -17.46 4.19 -5.99
C ALA A 63 -16.98 5.02 -7.19
N SER A 64 -15.90 4.60 -7.88
CA SER A 64 -15.37 5.29 -9.06
C SER A 64 -16.35 5.24 -10.24
N LYS A 65 -17.07 4.12 -10.40
CA LYS A 65 -18.13 3.96 -11.40
C LYS A 65 -19.42 4.66 -10.97
N ARG A 66 -19.74 4.64 -9.68
CA ARG A 66 -20.99 5.22 -9.13
C ARG A 66 -20.97 6.75 -9.12
N TYR A 67 -19.80 7.35 -8.91
CA TYR A 67 -19.60 8.80 -8.81
C TYR A 67 -18.53 9.27 -9.81
N PRO A 68 -18.78 9.18 -11.12
CA PRO A 68 -17.77 9.44 -12.16
C PRO A 68 -17.32 10.91 -12.23
N ARG A 69 -18.03 11.81 -11.53
CA ARG A 69 -17.66 13.24 -11.43
C ARG A 69 -16.60 13.51 -10.35
N VAL A 70 -16.42 12.58 -9.40
CA VAL A 70 -15.39 12.69 -8.36
C VAL A 70 -14.04 12.37 -9.00
N LYS A 71 -13.10 13.30 -8.91
CA LYS A 71 -11.72 13.11 -9.36
C LYS A 71 -10.90 12.59 -8.19
N TYR A 72 -10.62 11.29 -8.20
CA TYR A 72 -9.71 10.67 -7.22
C TYR A 72 -8.26 11.03 -7.57
N THR A 73 -7.45 11.28 -6.55
CA THR A 73 -6.00 11.46 -6.72
C THR A 73 -5.39 10.13 -7.16
N SER A 74 -4.70 10.12 -8.30
CA SER A 74 -3.96 8.94 -8.73
C SER A 74 -2.74 8.72 -7.84
N VAL A 75 -2.25 7.48 -7.80
CA VAL A 75 -0.99 7.15 -7.11
C VAL A 75 0.16 8.02 -7.60
N GLU A 76 0.21 8.26 -8.91
CA GLU A 76 1.20 9.14 -9.53
C GLU A 76 1.09 10.59 -9.02
N GLY A 77 -0.13 11.15 -9.04
CA GLY A 77 -0.35 12.53 -8.59
C GLY A 77 -0.12 12.70 -7.09
N TYR A 78 -0.36 11.65 -6.28
CA TYR A 78 0.01 11.66 -4.88
C TYR A 78 1.53 11.72 -4.71
N PHE A 79 2.28 10.92 -5.47
CA PHE A 79 3.75 10.96 -5.44
C PHE A 79 4.32 12.30 -5.87
N ASP A 80 3.74 12.93 -6.89
CA ASP A 80 4.13 14.29 -7.27
C ASP A 80 3.95 15.26 -6.08
N GLN A 81 2.86 15.16 -5.33
CA GLN A 81 2.66 16.01 -4.15
C GLN A 81 3.72 15.78 -3.07
N VAL A 82 3.92 14.52 -2.65
CA VAL A 82 4.83 14.23 -1.51
C VAL A 82 6.31 14.39 -1.85
N LEU A 83 6.71 14.23 -3.12
CA LEU A 83 8.11 14.38 -3.55
C LEU A 83 8.46 15.81 -3.98
N LEU A 84 7.48 16.64 -4.40
CA LEU A 84 7.71 18.06 -4.69
C LEU A 84 7.76 18.92 -3.43
N THR A 85 6.98 18.57 -2.40
CA THR A 85 7.11 19.19 -1.08
C THR A 85 8.27 18.54 -0.34
N GLY A 86 9.50 18.97 -0.63
CA GLY A 86 10.66 18.56 0.17
C GLY A 86 10.40 18.88 1.65
N THR A 87 10.04 17.88 2.44
CA THR A 87 10.00 18.03 3.89
C THR A 87 11.45 18.10 4.39
N ALA A 88 11.97 19.32 4.38
CA ALA A 88 12.70 19.81 5.53
C ALA A 88 11.73 19.79 6.71
N SER A 89 11.72 18.69 7.45
CA SER A 89 11.30 18.68 8.85
C SER A 89 12.11 17.60 9.55
N SER A 90 13.35 17.96 9.85
CA SER A 90 14.07 17.39 10.99
C SER A 90 13.24 17.66 12.25
N ALA A 91 12.81 16.60 12.91
CA ALA A 91 12.53 16.57 14.33
C ALA A 91 13.24 15.34 14.91
#